data_AF-A0A251XF52-F1
#
_entry.id   AF-A0A251XF52-F1
#
_cell.length_a   1.000
_cell.length_b   1.000
_cell.length_c   1.000
_cell.angle_alpha   90.00
_cell.angle_beta   90.00
_cell.angle_gamma   90.00
#
_symmetry.space_group_name_H-M   'P 1'
#
loop_
_entity.id
_entity.type
_entity.pdbx_description
1 polymer ?
#
loop_
_entity_poly.entity_id
_entity_poly.type
_entity_poly.pdbx_seq_one_letter_code
_entity_poly.pdbx_strand_id
1 'polypeptide(L)'
;MRPDGRPRWRRWDWAAGAPAEWHDLDPARPLVVEGCGSLTRVAARLATRRIWVEADDAVRRARAIARDGDAFAREWERWDAQWRAHVDRDDPRALADVVVRTDAVAAAG
;
A
#
# COMPACT_ATOMS: atom_id res chain seq x y z
N MET A 1 -2.12 -21.61 -9.54
CA MET A 1 -0.91 -21.53 -10.39
C MET A 1 -1.28 -22.15 -11.73
N ARG A 2 -0.95 -21.54 -12.88
CA ARG A 2 -1.05 -22.27 -14.16
C ARG A 2 -0.01 -23.40 -14.15
N PRO A 3 -0.22 -24.49 -14.91
CA PRO A 3 0.74 -25.59 -15.02
C PRO A 3 2.13 -25.15 -15.51
N ASP A 4 2.22 -24.02 -16.22
CA ASP A 4 3.47 -23.48 -16.81
C ASP A 4 4.30 -22.62 -15.85
N GLY A 5 3.82 -22.34 -14.64
CA GLY A 5 4.55 -21.63 -13.59
C GLY A 5 4.85 -20.16 -13.86
N ARG A 6 4.30 -19.54 -14.91
CA ARG A 6 4.56 -18.13 -15.23
C ARG A 6 3.87 -17.18 -14.22
N PRO A 7 4.56 -16.15 -13.70
CA PRO A 7 3.98 -15.21 -12.75
C PRO A 7 2.94 -14.32 -13.44
N ARG A 8 1.89 -13.96 -12.68
CA ARG A 8 0.80 -13.11 -13.16
C ARG A 8 0.07 -12.45 -12.00
N TRP A 9 -0.63 -11.36 -12.27
CA TRP A 9 -1.54 -10.72 -11.31
C TRP A 9 -2.91 -10.52 -11.94
N ARG A 10 -3.94 -10.38 -11.09
CA ARG A 10 -5.31 -10.14 -11.55
C ARG A 10 -5.69 -8.71 -11.21
N ARG A 11 -6.17 -7.97 -12.22
CA ARG A 11 -6.65 -6.62 -12.00
C ARG A 11 -7.94 -6.62 -11.20
N TRP A 12 -8.11 -5.63 -10.34
CA TRP A 12 -9.39 -5.33 -9.71
C TRP A 12 -10.11 -4.25 -10.52
N ASP A 13 -11.35 -4.52 -10.92
CA ASP A 13 -12.21 -3.53 -11.54
C ASP A 13 -13.00 -2.80 -10.44
N TRP A 14 -12.67 -1.54 -10.21
CA TRP A 14 -13.32 -0.72 -9.19
C TRP A 14 -14.76 -0.37 -9.54
N ALA A 15 -15.11 -0.23 -10.82
CA ALA A 15 -16.46 0.11 -11.25
C ALA A 15 -17.40 -1.10 -11.12
N ALA A 16 -16.91 -2.28 -11.47
CA ALA A 16 -17.67 -3.53 -11.32
C ALA A 16 -17.58 -4.14 -9.92
N GLY A 17 -16.65 -3.68 -9.08
CA GLY A 17 -16.41 -4.24 -7.74
C GLY A 17 -15.99 -5.71 -7.79
N ALA A 18 -15.25 -6.11 -8.83
CA ALA A 18 -14.95 -7.51 -9.09
C ALA A 18 -13.55 -7.71 -9.72
N PRO A 19 -12.96 -8.92 -9.58
CA PRO A 19 -11.74 -9.23 -10.29
C PRO A 19 -11.93 -9.30 -11.81
N ALA A 20 -11.07 -8.61 -12.56
CA ALA A 20 -11.09 -8.53 -14.02
C ALA A 20 -10.17 -9.59 -14.65
N GLU A 21 -9.48 -9.24 -15.74
CA GLU A 21 -8.51 -10.09 -16.44
C GLU A 21 -7.21 -10.32 -15.66
N TRP A 22 -6.48 -11.34 -16.11
CA TRP A 22 -5.13 -11.64 -15.65
C TRP A 22 -4.11 -10.97 -16.57
N HIS A 23 -3.04 -10.47 -15.98
CA HIS A 23 -1.88 -9.93 -16.67
C HIS A 23 -0.65 -10.78 -16.36
N ASP A 24 0.03 -11.25 -17.39
CA ASP A 24 1.28 -11.97 -17.25
C ASP A 24 2.43 -11.02 -16.89
N LEU A 25 3.37 -11.51 -16.11
CA LEU A 25 4.57 -10.80 -15.71
C LEU A 25 5.80 -11.42 -16.40
N ASP A 26 6.72 -10.57 -16.82
CA ASP A 26 8.05 -11.01 -17.25
C ASP A 26 8.89 -11.35 -16.01
N PRO A 27 9.26 -12.62 -15.78
CA PRO A 27 10.03 -13.02 -14.60
C PRO A 27 11.46 -12.45 -14.59
N ALA A 28 11.96 -11.93 -15.72
CA ALA A 28 13.30 -11.34 -15.81
C ALA A 28 13.35 -9.86 -15.39
N ARG A 29 12.19 -9.23 -15.12
CA ARG A 29 12.11 -7.81 -14.76
C ARG A 29 11.85 -7.61 -13.26
N PRO A 30 12.39 -6.55 -12.65
CA PRO A 30 12.06 -6.20 -11.28
C PRO A 30 10.57 -5.84 -11.16
N LEU A 31 9.96 -6.23 -10.05
CA LEU A 31 8.57 -5.96 -9.71
C LEU A 31 8.51 -5.04 -8.49
N VAL A 32 7.68 -4.00 -8.57
CA VAL A 32 7.29 -3.18 -7.41
C VAL A 32 5.87 -3.56 -7.02
N VAL A 33 5.67 -3.89 -5.75
CA VAL A 33 4.34 -4.12 -5.16
C VAL A 33 4.07 -3.00 -4.18
N GLU A 34 3.04 -2.20 -4.45
CA GLU A 34 2.69 -1.03 -3.67
C GLU A 34 1.25 -1.08 -3.14
N GLY A 35 0.99 -0.31 -2.09
CA GLY A 35 -0.30 -0.22 -1.41
C GLY A 35 -0.15 -0.23 0.11
N CYS A 36 -1.16 0.27 0.82
CA CYS A 36 -1.13 0.38 2.28
C CYS A 36 -0.99 -0.97 3.01
N GLY A 37 -1.32 -2.09 2.36
CA GLY A 37 -1.18 -3.45 2.93
C GLY A 37 -0.05 -4.28 2.32
N SER A 38 0.85 -3.68 1.51
CA SER A 38 1.84 -4.46 0.75
C SER A 38 2.97 -5.03 1.61
N LEU A 39 3.31 -4.35 2.72
CA LEU A 39 4.40 -4.76 3.60
C LEU A 39 3.86 -5.54 4.82
N THR A 40 3.93 -6.86 4.73
CA THR A 40 3.59 -7.79 5.82
C THR A 40 4.80 -8.63 6.19
N ARG A 41 4.75 -9.37 7.32
CA ARG A 41 5.83 -10.31 7.68
C ARG A 41 6.08 -11.38 6.62
N VAL A 42 5.04 -11.78 5.86
CA VAL A 42 5.17 -12.74 4.76
C VAL A 42 5.81 -12.08 3.54
N ALA A 43 5.29 -10.93 3.12
CA ALA A 43 5.81 -10.22 1.94
C ALA A 43 7.26 -9.77 2.14
N ALA A 44 7.64 -9.35 3.36
CA ALA A 44 9.00 -8.93 3.69
C ALA A 44 10.04 -10.05 3.48
N ARG A 45 9.66 -11.32 3.62
CA ARG A 45 10.56 -12.47 3.37
C ARG A 45 10.79 -12.74 1.88
N LEU A 46 9.92 -12.22 1.01
CA LEU A 46 9.97 -12.41 -0.43
C LEU A 46 10.58 -11.20 -1.15
N ALA A 47 10.60 -10.04 -0.50
CA ALA A 47 11.07 -8.79 -1.07
C ALA A 47 12.60 -8.67 -0.99
N THR A 48 13.23 -8.21 -2.07
CA THR A 48 14.65 -7.85 -2.09
C THR A 48 14.92 -6.47 -1.50
N ARG A 49 13.91 -5.59 -1.53
CA ARG A 49 13.90 -4.25 -0.93
C ARG A 49 12.51 -3.89 -0.41
N ARG A 50 12.46 -3.27 0.77
CA ARG A 50 11.22 -2.90 1.47
C ARG A 50 11.26 -1.41 1.80
N ILE A 51 10.31 -0.66 1.26
CA ILE A 51 10.23 0.80 1.45
C ILE A 51 8.91 1.10 2.16
N TRP A 52 9.00 1.84 3.26
CA TRP A 52 7.85 2.34 3.99
C TRP A 52 7.74 3.85 3.79
N VAL A 53 6.60 4.30 3.30
CA VAL A 53 6.31 5.73 3.09
C VAL A 53 5.25 6.15 4.09
N GLU A 54 5.52 7.20 4.85
CA GLU A 54 4.63 7.64 5.92
C GLU A 54 4.46 9.16 5.99
N ALA A 55 3.46 9.55 6.76
CA ALA A 55 3.18 10.90 7.20
C ALA A 55 2.42 10.82 8.52
N ASP A 56 2.42 11.91 9.28
CA ASP A 56 1.64 12.07 10.49
C ASP A 56 0.15 11.88 10.21
N ASP A 57 -0.59 11.33 11.17
CA ASP A 57 -2.03 11.00 11.01
C ASP A 57 -2.87 12.19 10.55
N ALA A 58 -2.58 13.39 11.08
CA ALA A 58 -3.26 14.62 10.69
C ALA A 58 -3.02 14.96 9.20
N VAL A 59 -1.79 14.76 8.71
CA VAL A 59 -1.42 14.98 7.31
C VAL A 59 -2.07 13.95 6.41
N ARG A 60 -2.04 12.66 6.78
CA ARG A 60 -2.72 11.58 6.03
C ARG A 60 -4.22 11.88 5.90
N ARG A 61 -4.87 12.24 7.02
CA ARG A 61 -6.30 12.57 7.05
C ARG A 61 -6.64 13.76 6.16
N ALA A 62 -5.89 14.86 6.29
CA ALA A 62 -6.11 16.05 5.48
C ALA A 62 -5.95 15.75 3.99
N ARG A 63 -4.91 15.01 3.58
CA ARG A 63 -4.67 14.62 2.19
C ARG A 63 -5.78 13.72 1.65
N ALA A 64 -6.23 12.74 2.42
CA ALA A 64 -7.25 11.81 1.96
C ALA A 64 -8.61 12.51 1.78
N ILE A 65 -9.01 13.37 2.71
CA ILE A 65 -10.24 14.16 2.59
C ILE A 65 -10.13 15.19 1.46
N ALA A 66 -8.99 15.85 1.28
CA ALA A 66 -8.78 16.79 0.18
C ALA A 66 -8.90 16.10 -1.20
N ARG A 67 -8.48 14.83 -1.30
CA ARG A 67 -8.56 14.06 -2.55
C ARG A 67 -9.96 13.53 -2.84
N ASP A 68 -10.62 12.94 -1.83
CA ASP A 68 -11.81 12.10 -2.02
C ASP A 68 -13.09 12.69 -1.38
N GLY A 69 -12.98 13.83 -0.70
CA GLY A 69 -14.09 14.60 -0.16
C GLY A 69 -14.87 13.92 0.96
N ASP A 70 -16.14 14.32 1.08
CA ASP A 70 -17.04 13.91 2.18
C ASP A 70 -17.31 12.41 2.23
N ALA A 71 -17.29 11.73 1.08
CA ALA A 71 -17.48 10.29 1.02
C ALA A 71 -16.35 9.57 1.78
N PHE A 72 -15.11 10.04 1.63
CA PHE A 72 -13.97 9.50 2.37
C PHE A 72 -14.01 9.89 3.84
N ALA A 73 -14.42 11.13 4.14
CA ALA A 73 -14.52 11.62 5.51
C ALA A 73 -15.47 10.75 6.37
N ARG A 74 -16.56 10.26 5.79
CA ARG A 74 -17.53 9.37 6.47
C ARG A 74 -16.95 8.00 6.83
N GLU A 75 -16.06 7.47 6.01
CA GLU A 75 -15.45 6.15 6.22
C GLU A 75 -14.10 6.22 6.96
N TRP A 76 -13.58 7.43 7.26
CA TRP A 76 -12.26 7.63 7.84
C TRP A 76 -12.00 6.75 9.05
N GLU A 77 -12.89 6.79 10.05
CA GLU A 77 -12.69 6.08 11.31
C GLU A 77 -12.59 4.57 11.08
N ARG A 78 -13.42 4.02 10.18
CA ARG A 78 -13.41 2.60 9.83
C ARG A 78 -12.10 2.20 9.15
N TRP A 79 -11.64 2.98 8.18
CA TRP A 79 -10.40 2.68 7.46
C TRP A 79 -9.16 2.91 8.32
N ASP A 80 -9.14 3.93 9.17
CA ASP A 80 -8.04 4.17 10.10
C ASP A 80 -7.96 3.05 11.16
N ALA A 81 -9.10 2.51 11.62
CA ALA A 81 -9.10 1.33 12.50
C ALA A 81 -8.52 0.09 11.81
N GLN A 82 -8.89 -0.17 10.54
CA GLN A 82 -8.31 -1.27 9.75
C GLN A 82 -6.81 -1.08 9.52
N TRP A 83 -6.39 0.16 9.25
CA TRP A 83 -4.99 0.53 9.09
C TRP A 83 -4.19 0.28 10.37
N ARG A 84 -4.67 0.75 11.54
CA ARG A 84 -4.03 0.50 12.83
C ARG A 84 -3.91 -0.99 13.13
N ALA A 85 -4.97 -1.77 12.91
CA ALA A 85 -4.94 -3.22 13.08
C ALA A 85 -3.89 -3.89 12.17
N HIS A 86 -3.70 -3.41 10.94
CA HIS A 86 -2.62 -3.89 10.07
C HIS A 86 -1.24 -3.54 10.63
N VAL A 87 -1.03 -2.29 11.06
CA VAL A 87 0.23 -1.82 11.64
C VAL A 87 0.58 -2.62 12.91
N ASP A 88 -0.37 -2.82 13.81
CA ASP A 88 -0.16 -3.58 15.05
C ASP A 88 0.17 -5.05 14.76
N ARG A 89 -0.45 -5.65 13.73
CA ARG A 89 -0.24 -7.06 13.38
C ARG A 89 1.11 -7.33 12.75
N ASP A 90 1.58 -6.42 11.89
CA ASP A 90 2.72 -6.66 11.00
C ASP A 90 3.96 -5.79 11.30
N ASP A 91 3.81 -4.68 12.02
CA ASP A 91 4.83 -3.65 12.25
C ASP A 91 5.63 -3.33 10.95
N PRO A 92 4.94 -2.85 9.90
CA PRO A 92 5.54 -2.67 8.58
C PRO A 92 6.72 -1.70 8.59
N ARG A 93 6.70 -0.71 9.51
CA ARG A 93 7.81 0.22 9.70
C ARG A 93 9.08 -0.51 10.12
N ALA A 94 9.01 -1.40 11.12
CA ALA A 94 10.17 -2.17 11.56
C ALA A 94 10.65 -3.19 10.51
N LEU A 95 9.77 -3.60 9.59
CA LEU A 95 10.13 -4.48 8.48
C LEU A 95 10.85 -3.76 7.33
N ALA A 96 10.84 -2.43 7.28
CA ALA A 96 11.36 -1.66 6.15
C ALA A 96 12.89 -1.51 6.17
N ASP A 97 13.50 -1.53 4.98
CA ASP A 97 14.91 -1.18 4.79
C ASP A 97 15.09 0.34 4.72
N VAL A 98 14.08 1.03 4.17
CA VAL A 98 14.07 2.48 3.99
C VAL A 98 12.72 3.02 4.47
N VAL A 99 12.78 4.06 5.29
CA VAL A 99 11.62 4.85 5.70
C VAL A 99 11.69 6.22 5.04
N VAL A 100 10.62 6.59 4.35
CA VAL A 100 10.46 7.91 3.73
C VAL A 100 9.33 8.64 4.43
N ARG A 101 9.65 9.74 5.13
CA ARG A 101 8.62 10.64 5.67
C ARG A 101 8.25 11.68 4.64
N THR A 102 6.95 11.94 4.53
CA THR A 102 6.37 12.87 3.54
C THR A 102 5.61 14.01 4.18
N ASP A 103 5.75 14.20 5.48
CA ASP A 103 5.34 15.44 6.15
C ASP A 103 6.07 16.61 5.47
N ALA A 104 5.39 17.75 5.29
CA ALA A 104 6.00 18.88 4.62
C ALA A 104 7.34 19.23 5.30
N VAL A 105 8.43 19.20 4.54
CA VAL A 105 9.67 19.82 5.00
C VAL A 105 9.35 21.31 5.06
N ALA A 106 9.42 21.92 6.26
CA ALA A 106 9.34 23.37 6.36
C ALA A 106 10.32 23.95 5.34
N ALA A 107 9.84 24.81 4.44
CA ALA A 107 10.70 25.46 3.47
C ALA A 107 11.83 26.15 4.25
N ALA A 108 13.08 25.74 3.99
CA ALA A 108 14.22 26.51 4.47
C ALA A 108 14.08 27.90 3.84
N GLY A 109 13.84 28.89 4.70
CA GLY A 109 13.84 30.30 4.34
C GLY A 109 15.24 30.81 4.01
#